data_AF-A0A3D0P9V2-F1
#
_entry.id   AF-A0A3D0P9V2-F1
#
_cell.length_a   1.000
_cell.length_b   1.000
_cell.length_c   1.000
_cell.angle_alpha   90.00
_cell.angle_beta   90.00
_cell.angle_gamma   90.00
#
_symmetry.space_group_name_H-M   'P 1'
#
loop_
_entity.id
_entity.type
_entity.pdbx_description
1 polymer ?
#
loop_
_entity_poly.entity_id
_entity_poly.type
_entity_poly.pdbx_seq_one_letter_code
_entity_poly.pdbx_strand_id
1 'polypeptide(L)'
;MSLPQPPYLVAGLGLAIGVLCGLTFSRLIQNKLDAWKQDRLALLPLGNAEITISYSGVLVGTTLFIGASLQVFGFASGAALLIATLLSLLTGGALWVQLERLMVQV
;
A
#
# COMPACT_ATOMS: atom_id res chain seq x y z
N MET A 1 6.13 23.42 -25.73
CA MET A 1 7.22 22.72 -25.02
C MET A 1 6.83 22.64 -23.56
N SER A 2 6.24 21.52 -23.15
CA SER A 2 5.84 21.27 -21.76
C SER A 2 7.11 21.16 -20.89
N LEU A 3 7.23 22.01 -19.89
CA LEU A 3 8.30 21.93 -18.90
C LEU A 3 8.35 20.51 -18.33
N PRO A 4 9.50 19.81 -18.32
CA PRO A 4 9.68 18.61 -17.52
C PRO A 4 9.80 19.07 -16.06
N GLN A 5 8.70 19.47 -15.45
CA GLN A 5 8.67 19.71 -14.02
C GLN A 5 8.99 18.37 -13.34
N PRO A 6 9.94 18.34 -12.39
CA PRO A 6 10.24 17.11 -11.68
C PRO A 6 8.94 16.60 -11.04
N PRO A 7 8.72 15.28 -10.95
CA PRO A 7 7.42 14.71 -10.64
C PRO A 7 7.01 14.84 -9.16
N TYR A 8 7.25 16.00 -8.55
CA TYR A 8 6.83 16.35 -7.20
C TYR A 8 5.32 16.23 -7.00
N LEU A 9 4.53 16.62 -8.01
CA LEU A 9 3.07 16.44 -7.97
C LEU A 9 2.68 14.96 -7.91
N VAL A 10 3.34 14.11 -8.71
CA VAL A 10 3.10 12.66 -8.70
C VAL A 10 3.55 12.04 -7.39
N ALA A 11 4.67 12.49 -6.83
CA ALA A 11 5.13 12.07 -5.51
C ALA A 11 4.11 12.44 -4.43
N GLY A 12 3.66 13.70 -4.39
CA GLY A 12 2.65 14.17 -3.45
C GLY A 12 1.33 13.41 -3.57
N LEU A 13 0.86 13.16 -4.79
CA LEU A 13 -0.35 12.36 -5.04
C LEU A 13 -0.17 10.91 -4.62
N GLY A 14 0.98 10.29 -4.94
CA GLY A 14 1.30 8.92 -4.52
C GLY A 14 1.28 8.77 -3.00
N LEU A 15 1.86 9.74 -2.29
CA LEU A 15 1.84 9.78 -0.83
C LEU A 15 0.41 9.96 -0.29
N ALA A 16 -0.36 10.90 -0.83
CA ALA A 16 -1.75 11.12 -0.42
C ALA A 16 -2.60 9.85 -0.60
N ILE A 17 -2.51 9.20 -1.76
CA ILE A 17 -3.21 7.93 -2.05
C ILE A 17 -2.75 6.85 -1.06
N GLY A 18 -1.44 6.67 -0.90
CA GLY A 18 -0.88 5.65 0.00
C GLY A 18 -1.34 5.82 1.44
N VAL A 19 -1.34 7.06 1.95
CA VAL A 19 -1.80 7.37 3.31
C VAL A 19 -3.30 7.18 3.46
N LEU A 20 -4.12 7.70 2.54
CA LEU A 20 -5.58 7.57 2.61
C LEU A 20 -6.02 6.10 2.54
N CYS A 21 -5.45 5.34 1.62
CA CYS A 21 -5.70 3.91 1.50
C CYS A 21 -5.18 3.13 2.72
N GLY A 22 -4.03 3.52 3.28
CA GLY A 22 -3.42 2.87 4.44
C GLY A 22 -4.22 3.09 5.73
N LEU A 23 -4.72 4.30 5.94
CA LEU A 23 -5.63 4.61 7.05
C LEU A 23 -6.94 3.82 6.92
N THR A 24 -7.47 3.70 5.70
CA THR A 24 -8.70 2.93 5.43
C THR A 24 -8.49 1.44 5.71
N PHE A 25 -7.37 0.89 5.24
CA PHE A 25 -6.95 -0.49 5.51
C PHE A 25 -6.81 -0.75 7.03
N SER A 26 -6.14 0.14 7.76
CA SER A 26 -5.98 0.01 9.22
C SER A 26 -7.31 0.00 9.94
N ARG A 27 -8.27 0.85 9.54
CA ARG A 27 -9.63 0.85 10.10
C ARG A 27 -10.39 -0.44 9.79
N LEU A 28 -10.29 -0.95 8.56
CA LEU A 28 -10.93 -2.22 8.18
C LEU A 28 -10.41 -3.39 9.02
N ILE A 29 -9.09 -3.45 9.26
CA ILE A 29 -8.49 -4.47 10.14
C ILE A 29 -9.00 -4.32 11.58
N GLN A 30 -9.02 -3.10 12.12
CA GLN A 30 -9.52 -2.85 13.48
C GLN A 30 -10.98 -3.29 13.63
N ASN A 31 -11.84 -2.92 12.69
CA ASN A 31 -13.24 -3.32 12.68
C ASN A 31 -13.41 -4.85 12.64
N LYS A 32 -12.58 -5.56 11.86
CA LYS A 32 -12.60 -7.03 11.80
C LYS A 32 -12.12 -7.65 13.12
N LEU A 33 -11.09 -7.09 13.73
CA LEU A 33 -10.56 -7.56 15.01
C LEU A 33 -11.55 -7.35 16.15
N ASP A 34 -12.24 -6.22 16.18
CA ASP A 34 -13.27 -5.93 17.19
C ASP A 34 -14.51 -6.82 17.00
N ALA A 35 -14.94 -7.07 15.76
CA ALA A 35 -15.99 -8.03 15.46
C ALA A 35 -15.63 -9.46 15.90
N TRP A 36 -14.37 -9.87 15.69
CA TRP A 36 -13.87 -11.16 16.18
C TRP A 36 -13.91 -11.26 17.71
N LYS A 37 -13.48 -10.21 18.42
CA LYS A 37 -13.51 -10.16 19.90
C LYS A 37 -14.93 -10.27 20.46
N GLN A 38 -15.92 -9.70 19.78
CA GLN A 38 -17.31 -9.73 20.23
C GLN A 38 -18.01 -11.05 19.91
N ASP A 39 -17.84 -11.62 18.72
CA ASP A 39 -18.71 -12.69 18.23
C ASP A 39 -18.08 -14.09 18.28
N ARG A 40 -16.77 -14.23 18.56
CA ARG A 40 -16.01 -15.51 18.53
C ARG A 40 -16.24 -16.38 17.29
N LEU A 41 -16.86 -15.86 16.23
CA LEU A 41 -16.99 -16.54 14.95
C LEU A 41 -15.60 -16.68 14.33
N ALA A 42 -15.35 -17.84 13.72
CA ALA A 42 -14.09 -18.16 13.08
C ALA A 42 -13.61 -16.98 12.22
N LEU A 43 -12.36 -16.54 12.45
CA LEU A 43 -11.69 -15.49 11.68
C LEU A 43 -11.91 -15.75 10.19
N LEU A 44 -12.84 -15.00 9.59
CA LEU A 44 -12.95 -14.98 8.14
C LEU A 44 -11.61 -14.47 7.61
N PRO A 45 -11.05 -15.10 6.56
CA PRO A 45 -9.75 -14.74 6.02
C PRO A 45 -9.68 -13.23 5.72
N LEU A 46 -8.49 -12.62 5.85
CA LEU A 46 -8.24 -11.21 5.49
C LEU A 46 -8.75 -10.82 4.09
N GLY A 47 -9.05 -11.80 3.24
CA GLY A 47 -9.60 -11.68 1.89
C GLY A 47 -11.02 -11.12 1.80
N ASN A 48 -11.37 -10.13 2.63
CA ASN A 48 -12.51 -9.28 2.29
C ASN A 48 -12.07 -8.35 1.16
N ALA A 49 -12.86 -8.25 0.08
CA ALA A 49 -12.49 -7.49 -1.11
C ALA A 49 -12.10 -6.03 -0.79
N GLU A 50 -12.74 -5.42 0.20
CA GLU A 50 -12.43 -4.07 0.69
C GLU A 50 -11.01 -3.92 1.25
N ILE A 51 -10.52 -4.93 1.97
CA ILE A 51 -9.17 -4.95 2.56
C ILE A 51 -8.15 -5.07 1.43
N THR A 52 -8.37 -5.99 0.49
CA THR A 52 -7.48 -6.19 -0.66
C THR A 52 -7.45 -4.96 -1.58
N ILE A 53 -8.59 -4.32 -1.82
CA ILE A 53 -8.67 -3.08 -2.63
C ILE A 53 -7.96 -1.91 -1.91
N SER A 54 -8.18 -1.74 -0.61
CA SER A 54 -7.49 -0.69 0.15
C SER A 54 -5.98 -0.93 0.17
N TYR A 55 -5.56 -2.19 0.33
CA TYR A 55 -4.16 -2.57 0.36
C TYR A 55 -3.46 -2.40 -0.99
N SER A 56 -4.12 -2.74 -2.10
CA SER A 56 -3.59 -2.47 -3.43
C SER A 56 -3.44 -0.97 -3.69
N GLY A 57 -4.36 -0.14 -3.18
CA GLY A 57 -4.23 1.31 -3.17
C GLY A 57 -2.97 1.81 -2.44
N VAL A 58 -2.63 1.21 -1.29
CA VAL A 58 -1.38 1.51 -0.56
C VAL A 58 -0.16 1.17 -1.41
N LEU A 59 -0.15 -0.01 -2.04
CA LEU A 59 0.94 -0.46 -2.91
C LEU A 59 1.14 0.48 -4.10
N VAL A 60 0.05 0.88 -4.76
CA VAL A 60 0.10 1.81 -5.90
C VAL A 60 0.59 3.18 -5.45
N GLY A 61 0.05 3.73 -4.36
CA GLY A 61 0.49 5.02 -3.83
C GLY A 61 1.97 5.03 -3.44
N THR A 62 2.43 3.98 -2.75
CA THR A 62 3.84 3.81 -2.35
C THR A 62 4.76 3.69 -3.56
N THR A 63 4.36 2.91 -4.57
CA THR A 63 5.10 2.75 -5.82
C THR A 63 5.24 4.08 -6.56
N LEU A 64 4.15 4.83 -6.68
CA LEU A 64 4.15 6.15 -7.33
C LEU A 64 5.02 7.15 -6.55
N PHE A 65 4.94 7.14 -5.22
CA PHE A 65 5.75 8.01 -4.37
C PHE A 65 7.24 7.75 -4.53
N ILE A 66 7.67 6.48 -4.41
CA ILE A 66 9.08 6.09 -4.54
C ILE A 66 9.58 6.35 -5.97
N GLY A 67 8.79 5.95 -6.98
CA GLY A 67 9.16 6.11 -8.38
C GLY A 67 9.28 7.57 -8.80
N ALA A 68 8.39 8.44 -8.31
CA ALA A 68 8.47 9.87 -8.55
C ALA A 68 9.65 10.50 -7.77
N SER A 69 9.89 10.08 -6.53
CA SER A 69 11.04 10.55 -5.74
C SER A 69 12.36 10.21 -6.40
N LEU A 70 12.52 8.99 -6.94
CA LEU A 70 13.72 8.59 -7.70
C LEU A 70 13.91 9.43 -8.96
N GLN A 71 12.82 9.74 -9.68
CA GLN A 71 12.89 10.61 -10.86
C GLN A 71 13.28 12.05 -10.52
N VAL A 72 12.90 12.56 -9.34
CA VAL A 72 13.37 13.87 -8.84
C VAL A 72 14.89 13.89 -8.69
N PHE A 73 15.51 12.76 -8.33
CA PHE A 73 16.98 12.63 -8.25
C PHE A 73 17.66 12.39 -9.62
N GLY A 74 16.92 12.41 -10.73
CA GLY A 74 17.46 12.26 -12.07
C GLY A 74 17.53 10.82 -12.59
N PHE A 75 16.91 9.85 -11.91
CA PHE A 75 16.78 8.49 -12.45
C PHE A 75 15.85 8.45 -13.67
N ALA A 76 16.18 7.61 -14.65
CA ALA A 76 15.29 7.34 -15.77
C ALA A 76 13.95 6.78 -15.28
N SER A 77 12.82 7.28 -15.82
CA SER A 77 11.48 6.94 -15.30
C SER A 77 11.18 5.44 -15.29
N GLY A 78 11.61 4.72 -16.33
CA GLY A 78 11.44 3.26 -16.42
C GLY A 78 12.19 2.51 -15.32
N ALA A 79 13.45 2.87 -15.07
CA ALA A 79 14.24 2.26 -14.00
C ALA A 79 13.69 2.62 -12.61
N ALA A 80 13.29 3.87 -12.43
CA ALA A 80 12.69 4.36 -11.18
C ALA A 80 11.38 3.64 -10.84
N LEU A 81 10.48 3.46 -11.82
CA LEU A 81 9.23 2.73 -11.63
C LEU A 81 9.46 1.25 -11.39
N LEU A 82 10.43 0.63 -12.08
CA LEU A 82 10.76 -0.78 -11.88
C LEU A 82 11.29 -1.03 -10.46
N ILE A 83 12.23 -0.21 -9.99
CA ILE A 83 12.78 -0.29 -8.63
C ILE A 83 11.67 -0.05 -7.60
N ALA A 84 10.86 0.99 -7.79
CA ALA A 84 9.76 1.31 -6.89
C ALA A 84 8.72 0.18 -6.81
N THR A 85 8.39 -0.43 -7.95
CA THR A 85 7.43 -1.55 -8.04
C THR A 85 7.98 -2.78 -7.33
N LEU A 86 9.24 -3.14 -7.59
CA LEU A 86 9.89 -4.28 -6.93
C LEU A 86 9.95 -4.08 -5.43
N LEU A 87 10.41 -2.92 -4.96
CA LEU A 87 10.46 -2.61 -3.53
C LEU A 87 9.06 -2.66 -2.91
N SER A 88 8.09 -1.97 -3.52
CA SER A 88 6.73 -1.93 -2.98
C SER A 88 6.08 -3.31 -2.96
N LEU A 89 6.22 -4.13 -4.01
CA LEU A 89 5.64 -5.47 -4.06
C LEU A 89 6.33 -6.44 -3.11
N LEU A 90 7.66 -6.40 -3.01
CA LEU A 90 8.39 -7.28 -2.09
C LEU A 90 8.10 -6.91 -0.64
N THR A 91 8.21 -5.63 -0.29
CA THR A 91 7.98 -5.17 1.08
C THR A 91 6.50 -5.28 1.45
N GLY A 92 5.60 -4.86 0.57
CA GLY A 92 4.16 -4.99 0.80
C GLY A 92 3.71 -6.45 0.82
N GLY A 93 4.09 -7.25 -0.18
CA GLY A 93 3.78 -8.68 -0.19
C GLY A 93 4.25 -9.39 1.08
N ALA A 94 5.46 -9.08 1.57
CA ALA A 94 5.95 -9.60 2.84
C ALA A 94 5.12 -9.12 4.05
N LEU A 95 4.67 -7.87 4.07
CA LEU A 95 3.79 -7.34 5.12
C LEU A 95 2.42 -8.03 5.11
N TRP A 96 1.86 -8.30 3.93
CA TRP A 96 0.59 -9.02 3.82
C TRP A 96 0.67 -10.43 4.41
N VAL A 97 1.71 -11.19 4.04
CA VAL A 97 1.93 -12.55 4.58
C VAL A 97 2.14 -12.51 6.11
N GLN A 98 2.85 -11.49 6.62
CA GLN A 98 3.02 -11.32 8.06
C GLN A 98 1.68 -11.04 8.76
N LEU A 99 0.83 -10.20 8.18
CA LEU A 99 -0.51 -9.92 8.70
C LEU A 99 -1.42 -11.14 8.69
N GLU A 100 -1.42 -11.93 7.60
CA GLU A 100 -2.14 -13.21 7.55
C GLU A 100 -1.68 -14.18 8.64
N ARG A 101 -0.36 -14.31 8.84
CA ARG A 101 0.18 -15.15 9.92
C ARG A 101 -0.23 -14.65 11.30
N LEU A 102 -0.19 -13.35 11.54
CA LEU A 102 -0.62 -12.75 12.81
C LEU A 102 -2.11 -13.00 13.09
N MET A 103 -2.97 -12.91 12.06
CA MET A 103 -4.39 -13.20 12.22
C MET A 103 -4.68 -14.69 12.45
N VAL A 104 -3.83 -15.61 11.96
CA VAL A 104 -3.98 -17.05 12.23
C VAL A 104 -3.43 -17.45 13.61
N GLN A 105 -2.44 -16.70 14.12
CA GLN A 105 -1.78 -17.00 15.40
C GLN A 105 -2.50 -16.43 16.63
N VAL A 106 -3.48 -15.55 16.47
CA VAL A 106 -4.27 -14.92 17.56
C VAL A 106 -5.67 -15.54 17.61
#